data_AF-Q01LK5-F1
#
_entry.id   AF-Q01LK5-F1
#
_cell.length_a   1.000
_cell.length_b   1.000
_cell.length_c   1.000
_cell.angle_alpha   90.00
_cell.angle_beta   90.00
_cell.angle_gamma   90.00
#
_symmetry.space_group_name_H-M   'P 1'
#
loop_
_entity.id
_entity.type
_entity.pdbx_description
1 polymer ?
#
loop_
_entity_poly.entity_id
_entity_poly.type
_entity_poly.pdbx_seq_one_letter_code
_entity_poly.pdbx_strand_id
1 'polypeptide(L)'
;MATGGKALRKFSGAFQALAQKVGPRSPPMTVKDFTKACSELQSLIHLMGDETSIWFADYGRKVEQIQSRSRGAATLKELVEQDMANNTVKAADSNTTILLRLMRALQVVKVLFEQLLKGRGVEFQSAATTAYMVVFGAYHKEPIQNMVKRAISSLPTRAWLMNKINEEEGDIFIEMRKYVDASAAVINYIEELFTSNGLEMNW
;
A
#
# COMPACT_ATOMS: atom_id res chain seq x y z
N MET A 1 -20.19 -15.73 6.37
CA MET A 1 -20.12 -16.01 4.92
C MET A 1 -18.87 -15.33 4.37
N ALA A 2 -18.04 -16.05 3.62
CA ALA A 2 -16.71 -15.58 3.18
C ALA A 2 -16.83 -14.39 2.21
N THR A 3 -16.48 -13.20 2.69
CA THR A 3 -16.38 -11.96 1.89
C THR A 3 -15.02 -11.82 1.20
N GLY A 4 -14.12 -12.81 1.37
CA GLY A 4 -12.72 -12.74 0.99
C GLY A 4 -12.47 -12.46 -0.49
N GLY A 5 -13.22 -13.11 -1.39
CA GLY A 5 -12.94 -13.00 -2.82
C GLY A 5 -13.23 -11.61 -3.36
N LYS A 6 -14.35 -11.03 -2.90
CA LYS A 6 -14.69 -9.64 -3.23
C LYS A 6 -13.62 -8.65 -2.76
N ALA A 7 -12.85 -8.94 -1.71
CA ALA A 7 -11.86 -8.00 -1.19
C ALA A 7 -10.69 -7.79 -2.15
N LEU A 8 -10.11 -8.87 -2.70
CA LEU A 8 -8.98 -8.76 -3.63
C LEU A 8 -9.40 -8.06 -4.94
N ARG A 9 -10.57 -8.41 -5.48
CA ARG A 9 -11.15 -7.77 -6.69
C ARG A 9 -11.47 -6.28 -6.48
N LYS A 10 -12.01 -5.92 -5.31
CA LYS A 10 -12.26 -4.51 -4.97
C LYS A 10 -10.95 -3.73 -4.87
N PHE A 11 -9.94 -4.33 -4.24
CA PHE A 11 -8.63 -3.72 -4.08
C PHE A 11 -7.93 -3.51 -5.43
N SER A 12 -7.80 -4.55 -6.25
CA SER A 12 -7.22 -4.45 -7.60
C SER A 12 -8.00 -3.46 -8.47
N GLY A 13 -9.34 -3.54 -8.48
CA GLY A 13 -10.20 -2.66 -9.25
C GLY A 13 -10.11 -1.19 -8.83
N ALA A 14 -9.99 -0.90 -7.54
CA ALA A 14 -9.78 0.45 -7.04
C ALA A 14 -8.46 1.04 -7.54
N PHE A 15 -7.39 0.23 -7.57
CA PHE A 15 -6.10 0.67 -8.09
C PHE A 15 -6.10 0.83 -9.62
N GLN A 16 -6.82 -0.01 -10.35
CA GLN A 16 -7.02 0.19 -11.80
C GLN A 16 -7.73 1.53 -12.08
N ALA A 17 -8.76 1.87 -11.30
CA ALA A 17 -9.43 3.16 -11.41
C ALA A 17 -8.52 4.35 -11.07
N LEU A 18 -7.61 4.20 -10.10
CA LEU A 18 -6.57 5.20 -9.84
C LEU A 18 -5.56 5.31 -10.99
N ALA A 19 -5.12 4.19 -11.55
CA ALA A 19 -4.15 4.19 -12.65
C ALA A 19 -4.68 4.91 -13.90
N GLN A 20 -5.99 4.85 -14.17
CA GLN A 20 -6.62 5.64 -15.24
C GLN A 20 -6.51 7.17 -15.02
N LYS A 21 -6.30 7.60 -13.77
CA LYS A 21 -6.09 9.01 -13.40
C LYS A 21 -4.61 9.43 -13.49
N VAL A 22 -3.71 8.51 -13.81
CA VAL A 22 -2.29 8.79 -14.03
C VAL A 22 -2.09 9.14 -15.50
N GLY A 23 -1.80 10.40 -15.80
CA GLY A 23 -1.43 10.84 -17.14
C GLY A 23 -1.60 12.35 -17.38
N PRO A 24 -0.96 12.91 -18.42
CA PRO A 24 -0.94 14.36 -18.65
C PRO A 24 -2.31 14.99 -18.92
N ARG A 25 -3.26 14.19 -19.39
CA ARG A 25 -4.64 14.62 -19.71
C ARG A 25 -5.67 14.10 -18.72
N SER A 26 -5.22 13.38 -17.68
CA SER A 26 -6.11 12.85 -16.67
C SER A 26 -6.43 13.91 -15.62
N PRO A 27 -7.65 13.91 -15.04
CA PRO A 27 -7.94 14.76 -13.90
C PRO A 27 -6.96 14.50 -12.74
N PRO A 28 -6.58 15.53 -11.97
CA PRO A 28 -5.72 15.35 -10.81
C PRO A 28 -6.25 14.28 -9.86
N MET A 29 -5.35 13.43 -9.34
CA MET A 29 -5.74 12.41 -8.36
C MET A 29 -6.20 13.09 -7.07
N THR A 30 -7.48 12.90 -6.74
CA THR A 30 -8.04 13.47 -5.52
C THR A 30 -7.59 12.69 -4.29
N VAL A 31 -7.51 13.38 -3.15
CA VAL A 31 -7.22 12.73 -1.85
C VAL A 31 -8.29 11.67 -1.54
N LYS A 32 -9.55 11.96 -1.87
CA LYS A 32 -10.68 11.06 -1.66
C LYS A 32 -10.55 9.76 -2.48
N ASP A 33 -10.17 9.87 -3.75
CA ASP A 33 -9.98 8.69 -4.60
C ASP A 33 -8.85 7.81 -4.06
N PHE A 34 -7.70 8.42 -3.75
CA PHE A 34 -6.53 7.71 -3.25
C PHE A 34 -6.84 6.99 -1.94
N THR A 35 -7.37 7.71 -0.95
CA THR A 35 -7.66 7.12 0.36
C THR A 35 -8.74 6.05 0.30
N LYS A 36 -9.74 6.20 -0.58
CA LYS A 36 -10.73 5.14 -0.81
C LYS A 36 -10.09 3.85 -1.31
N ALA A 37 -9.17 3.93 -2.27
CA ALA A 37 -8.44 2.75 -2.74
C ALA A 37 -7.56 2.15 -1.64
N CYS A 38 -6.90 3.00 -0.84
CA CYS A 38 -6.12 2.58 0.32
C CYS A 38 -6.96 1.85 1.37
N SER A 39 -8.23 2.23 1.58
CA SER A 39 -9.16 1.52 2.48
C SER A 39 -9.51 0.11 2.00
N GLU A 40 -9.52 -0.17 0.70
CA GLU A 40 -9.78 -1.53 0.19
C GLU A 40 -8.67 -2.51 0.58
N LEU A 41 -7.42 -2.03 0.72
CA LEU A 41 -6.33 -2.85 1.24
C LEU A 41 -6.61 -3.31 2.68
N GLN A 42 -7.23 -2.46 3.51
CA GLN A 42 -7.60 -2.85 4.88
C GLN A 42 -8.53 -4.06 4.88
N SER A 43 -9.46 -4.16 3.92
CA SER A 43 -10.37 -5.31 3.84
C SER A 43 -9.65 -6.60 3.49
N LEU A 44 -8.70 -6.56 2.55
CA LEU A 44 -7.86 -7.72 2.22
C LEU A 44 -7.00 -8.14 3.42
N ILE A 45 -6.49 -7.15 4.14
CA ILE A 45 -5.66 -7.30 5.31
C ILE A 45 -6.39 -7.98 6.47
N HIS A 46 -7.64 -7.59 6.77
CA HIS A 46 -8.43 -8.20 7.85
C HIS A 46 -8.66 -9.70 7.63
N LEU A 47 -8.58 -10.19 6.38
CA LEU A 47 -8.64 -11.63 6.10
C LEU A 47 -7.44 -12.41 6.66
N MET A 48 -6.32 -11.71 6.95
CA MET A 48 -5.09 -12.32 7.44
C MET A 48 -5.06 -12.56 8.96
N GLY A 49 -6.09 -12.12 9.69
CA GLY A 49 -6.27 -12.40 11.13
C GLY A 49 -5.47 -11.51 12.08
N ASP A 50 -5.61 -11.78 13.38
CA ASP A 50 -5.17 -10.88 14.47
C ASP A 50 -3.64 -10.71 14.57
N GLU A 51 -2.87 -11.67 14.07
CA GLU A 51 -1.38 -11.66 14.00
C GLU A 51 -0.81 -10.43 13.29
N THR A 52 -1.65 -9.75 12.52
CA THR A 52 -1.25 -8.61 11.69
C THR A 52 -1.83 -7.27 12.18
N SER A 53 -2.67 -7.31 13.21
CA SER A 53 -3.51 -6.20 13.68
C SER A 53 -2.75 -4.91 14.00
N ILE A 54 -1.53 -4.98 14.55
CA ILE A 54 -0.76 -3.80 14.96
C ILE A 54 -0.26 -2.99 13.75
N TRP A 55 0.33 -3.67 12.76
CA TRP A 55 0.81 -3.04 11.51
C TRP A 55 -0.35 -2.38 10.76
N PHE A 56 -1.53 -2.98 10.87
CA PHE A 56 -2.71 -2.58 10.13
C PHE A 56 -3.53 -1.52 10.82
N ALA A 57 -3.54 -1.49 12.16
CA ALA A 57 -4.07 -0.35 12.90
C ALA A 57 -3.27 0.91 12.56
N ASP A 58 -1.94 0.81 12.39
CA ASP A 58 -1.12 1.95 12.00
C ASP A 58 -1.39 2.44 10.57
N TYR A 59 -1.50 1.51 9.61
CA TYR A 59 -1.93 1.83 8.25
C TYR A 59 -3.33 2.46 8.22
N GLY A 60 -4.28 1.88 8.96
CA GLY A 60 -5.66 2.36 9.02
C GLY A 60 -5.77 3.79 9.55
N ARG A 61 -5.11 4.07 10.68
CA ARG A 61 -5.04 5.43 11.23
C ARG A 61 -4.46 6.44 10.24
N LYS A 62 -3.46 6.06 9.44
CA LYS A 62 -2.86 6.94 8.43
C LYS A 62 -3.83 7.29 7.30
N VAL A 63 -4.61 6.31 6.83
CA VAL A 63 -5.66 6.55 5.84
C VAL A 63 -6.71 7.52 6.39
N GLU A 64 -7.17 7.30 7.62
CA GLU A 64 -8.15 8.17 8.30
C GLU A 64 -7.58 9.57 8.58
N GLN A 65 -6.30 9.68 8.92
CA GLN A 65 -5.62 10.95 9.15
C GLN A 65 -5.62 11.81 7.88
N ILE A 66 -5.23 11.26 6.73
CA ILE A 66 -5.30 12.02 5.47
C ILE A 66 -6.74 12.40 5.14
N GLN A 67 -7.71 11.49 5.29
CA GLN A 67 -9.12 11.78 5.02
C GLN A 67 -9.69 12.91 5.89
N SER A 68 -9.30 12.96 7.16
CA SER A 68 -9.80 13.95 8.12
C SER A 68 -9.06 15.29 8.07
N ARG A 69 -7.77 15.26 7.72
CA ARG A 69 -6.87 16.43 7.71
C ARG A 69 -6.73 17.09 6.34
N SER A 70 -7.23 16.50 5.26
CA SER A 70 -7.22 17.13 3.93
C SER A 70 -8.22 18.28 3.77
N ARG A 71 -8.65 18.93 4.86
CA ARG A 71 -9.56 20.08 4.84
C ARG A 71 -8.85 21.25 4.15
N GLY A 72 -9.09 21.41 2.85
CA GLY A 72 -8.48 22.44 2.02
C GLY A 72 -7.59 21.91 0.89
N ALA A 73 -7.28 20.61 0.86
CA ALA A 73 -6.61 19.97 -0.28
C ALA A 73 -7.57 18.98 -0.94
N ALA A 74 -7.99 19.27 -2.16
CA ALA A 74 -8.79 18.36 -2.97
C ALA A 74 -7.92 17.26 -3.59
N THR A 75 -6.66 17.56 -3.90
CA THR A 75 -5.73 16.68 -4.64
C THR A 75 -4.50 16.27 -3.82
N LEU A 76 -3.87 15.16 -4.20
CA LEU A 76 -2.58 14.76 -3.60
C LEU A 76 -1.50 15.83 -3.78
N LYS A 77 -1.55 16.56 -4.90
CA LYS A 77 -0.63 17.66 -5.20
C LYS A 77 -0.79 18.81 -4.20
N GLU A 78 -2.01 19.30 -4.02
CA GLU A 78 -2.31 20.38 -3.07
C GLU A 78 -1.93 19.98 -1.64
N LEU A 79 -2.10 18.71 -1.28
CA LEU A 79 -1.72 18.17 0.03
C LEU A 79 -0.21 18.31 0.27
N VAL A 80 0.63 18.03 -0.74
CA VAL A 80 2.09 18.22 -0.66
C VAL A 80 2.45 19.71 -0.64
N GLU A 81 1.85 20.51 -1.53
CA GLU A 81 2.10 21.95 -1.63
C GLU A 81 1.76 22.70 -0.33
N GLN A 82 0.70 22.29 0.39
CA GLN A 82 0.34 22.85 1.69
C GLN A 82 1.41 22.60 2.75
N ASP A 83 1.93 21.38 2.85
CA ASP A 83 3.00 21.08 3.81
C ASP A 83 4.31 21.78 3.42
N MET A 84 4.56 22.00 2.13
CA MET A 84 5.70 22.80 1.67
C MET A 84 5.56 24.27 2.08
N ALA A 85 4.39 24.88 1.83
CA ALA A 85 4.11 26.26 2.20
C ALA A 85 4.24 26.49 3.72
N ASN A 86 3.88 25.49 4.52
CA ASN A 86 3.98 25.53 5.98
C ASN A 86 5.33 25.05 6.53
N ASN A 87 6.26 24.61 5.67
CA ASN A 87 7.54 24.01 6.07
C ASN A 87 7.39 22.80 7.03
N THR A 88 6.35 22.00 6.84
CA THR A 88 5.99 20.84 7.68
C THR A 88 6.20 19.48 7.00
N VAL A 89 6.69 19.43 5.75
CA VAL A 89 6.83 18.21 4.91
C VAL A 89 7.35 16.97 5.66
N LYS A 90 8.38 17.14 6.50
CA LYS A 90 9.05 16.04 7.22
C LYS A 90 8.53 15.82 8.64
N ALA A 91 7.54 16.59 9.10
CA ALA A 91 6.91 16.37 10.39
C ALA A 91 6.22 15.01 10.41
N ALA A 92 6.35 14.27 11.52
CA ALA A 92 5.95 12.87 11.61
C ALA A 92 4.46 12.61 11.31
N ASP A 93 3.61 13.63 11.52
CA ASP A 93 2.17 13.61 11.31
C ASP A 93 1.69 14.58 10.20
N SER A 94 2.63 15.12 9.42
CA SER A 94 2.30 15.88 8.20
C SER A 94 1.62 14.97 7.17
N ASN A 95 0.78 15.57 6.33
CA ASN A 95 0.07 14.81 5.32
C ASN A 95 1.04 14.21 4.28
N THR A 96 2.13 14.91 3.96
CA THR A 96 3.17 14.47 3.04
C THR A 96 3.95 13.27 3.58
N THR A 97 4.35 13.30 4.86
CA THR A 97 4.99 12.14 5.50
C THR A 97 4.03 10.95 5.60
N ILE A 98 2.74 11.19 5.86
CA ILE A 98 1.75 10.12 5.86
C ILE A 98 1.56 9.54 4.44
N LEU A 99 1.51 10.37 3.40
CA LEU A 99 1.41 9.95 2.00
C LEU A 99 2.61 9.07 1.61
N LEU A 100 3.83 9.47 1.96
CA LEU A 100 5.04 8.67 1.73
C LEU A 100 4.95 7.29 2.39
N ARG A 101 4.47 7.23 3.64
CA ARG A 101 4.32 5.96 4.38
C ARG A 101 3.25 5.06 3.78
N LEU A 102 2.13 5.63 3.32
CA LEU A 102 1.08 4.88 2.62
C LEU A 102 1.59 4.36 1.28
N MET A 103 2.31 5.17 0.50
CA MET A 103 2.94 4.74 -0.76
C MET A 103 3.88 3.56 -0.55
N ARG A 104 4.77 3.61 0.45
CA ARG A 104 5.67 2.49 0.79
C ARG A 104 4.89 1.24 1.22
N ALA A 105 3.80 1.37 1.97
CA ALA A 105 2.95 0.23 2.32
C ALA A 105 2.34 -0.44 1.07
N LEU A 106 1.88 0.35 0.09
CA LEU A 106 1.39 -0.16 -1.19
C LEU A 106 2.52 -0.83 -2.00
N GLN A 107 3.72 -0.27 -1.97
CA GLN A 107 4.89 -0.87 -2.60
C GLN A 107 5.24 -2.24 -2.00
N VAL A 108 5.09 -2.43 -0.68
CA VAL A 108 5.25 -3.75 -0.05
C VAL A 108 4.24 -4.74 -0.61
N VAL A 109 2.97 -4.35 -0.75
CA VAL A 109 1.93 -5.25 -1.32
C VAL A 109 2.25 -5.58 -2.77
N LYS A 110 2.73 -4.61 -3.56
CA LYS A 110 3.15 -4.82 -4.95
C LYS A 110 4.27 -5.86 -5.02
N VAL A 111 5.34 -5.67 -4.26
CA VAL A 111 6.48 -6.60 -4.26
C VAL A 111 6.07 -7.98 -3.73
N LEU A 112 5.21 -8.04 -2.71
CA LEU A 112 4.64 -9.29 -2.22
C LEU A 112 3.92 -10.05 -3.32
N PHE A 113 3.03 -9.39 -4.06
CA PHE A 113 2.30 -10.02 -5.17
C PHE A 113 3.24 -10.43 -6.30
N GLU A 114 4.25 -9.62 -6.65
CA GLU A 114 5.28 -9.99 -7.62
C GLU A 114 6.01 -11.27 -7.21
N GLN A 115 6.35 -11.44 -5.92
CA GLN A 115 6.97 -12.67 -5.43
C GLN A 115 6.01 -13.86 -5.54
N LEU A 116 4.77 -13.73 -5.09
CA LEU A 116 3.77 -14.82 -5.12
C LEU A 116 3.43 -15.25 -6.55
N LEU A 117 3.48 -14.32 -7.51
CA LEU A 117 3.25 -14.60 -8.93
C LEU A 117 4.39 -15.39 -9.60
N LYS A 118 5.55 -15.59 -8.94
CA LYS A 118 6.64 -16.43 -9.47
C LYS A 118 6.29 -17.92 -9.51
N GLY A 119 5.32 -18.36 -8.71
CA GLY A 119 4.84 -19.74 -8.76
C GLY A 119 4.13 -20.19 -7.49
N ARG A 120 3.41 -21.31 -7.60
CA ARG A 120 2.60 -21.87 -6.51
C ARG A 120 3.43 -22.37 -5.32
N GLY A 121 4.69 -22.73 -5.55
CA GLY A 121 5.62 -23.19 -4.51
C GLY A 121 6.31 -22.07 -3.72
N VAL A 122 5.97 -20.80 -3.96
CA VAL A 122 6.54 -19.67 -3.21
C VAL A 122 5.91 -19.59 -1.83
N GLU A 123 6.74 -19.71 -0.79
CA GLU A 123 6.31 -19.54 0.59
C GLU A 123 5.93 -18.08 0.89
N PHE A 124 4.77 -17.91 1.53
CA PHE A 124 4.19 -16.58 1.81
C PHE A 124 5.10 -15.74 2.71
N GLN A 125 5.63 -16.32 3.77
CA GLN A 125 6.50 -15.63 4.74
C GLN A 125 7.84 -15.21 4.09
N SER A 126 8.36 -16.01 3.16
CA SER A 126 9.56 -15.66 2.40
C SER A 126 9.30 -14.50 1.43
N ALA A 127 8.17 -14.54 0.73
CA ALA A 127 7.71 -13.45 -0.14
C ALA A 127 7.47 -12.14 0.63
N ALA A 128 6.80 -12.21 1.78
CA ALA A 128 6.55 -11.07 2.66
C ALA A 128 7.84 -10.49 3.26
N THR A 129 8.77 -11.35 3.69
CA THR A 129 10.09 -10.91 4.17
C THR A 129 10.85 -10.17 3.08
N THR A 130 10.85 -10.71 1.85
CA THR A 130 11.49 -10.08 0.69
C THR A 130 10.87 -8.71 0.41
N ALA A 131 9.53 -8.63 0.35
CA ALA A 131 8.82 -7.38 0.10
C ALA A 131 9.12 -6.31 1.15
N TYR A 132 9.13 -6.68 2.43
CA TYR A 132 9.51 -5.77 3.50
C TYR A 132 10.96 -5.28 3.35
N MET A 133 11.91 -6.17 3.09
CA MET A 133 13.33 -5.80 2.99
C MET A 133 13.60 -4.89 1.79
N VAL A 134 12.96 -5.15 0.65
CA VAL A 134 13.09 -4.32 -0.57
C VAL A 134 12.62 -2.88 -0.32
N VAL A 135 11.51 -2.70 0.41
CA VAL A 135 10.90 -1.38 0.58
C VAL A 135 11.40 -0.66 1.83
N PHE A 136 11.51 -1.35 2.96
CA PHE A 136 11.81 -0.76 4.26
C PHE A 136 13.21 -1.06 4.79
N GLY A 137 13.97 -1.96 4.15
CA GLY A 137 15.30 -2.37 4.63
C GLY A 137 16.26 -1.19 4.81
N ALA A 138 16.23 -0.22 3.90
CA ALA A 138 17.07 0.98 3.99
C ALA A 138 16.62 1.97 5.10
N TYR A 139 15.37 1.92 5.53
CA TYR A 139 14.77 2.91 6.44
C TYR A 139 14.66 2.43 7.89
N HIS A 140 14.67 1.11 8.12
CA HIS A 140 14.58 0.52 9.45
C HIS A 140 15.93 -0.03 9.89
N LYS A 141 16.39 0.33 11.10
CA LYS A 141 17.60 -0.24 11.70
C LYS A 141 17.42 -1.72 12.02
N GLU A 142 18.53 -2.46 12.16
CA GLU A 142 18.55 -3.91 12.36
C GLU A 142 17.59 -4.42 13.47
N PRO A 143 17.46 -3.76 14.64
CA PRO A 143 16.52 -4.22 15.67
C PRO A 143 15.06 -4.25 15.19
N ILE A 144 14.65 -3.24 14.41
CA ILE A 144 13.31 -3.14 13.84
C ILE A 144 13.15 -4.18 12.73
N GLN A 145 14.15 -4.34 11.86
CA GLN A 145 14.12 -5.36 10.81
C GLN A 145 13.96 -6.77 11.40
N ASN A 146 14.70 -7.10 12.45
CA ASN A 146 14.65 -8.42 13.09
C ASN A 146 13.29 -8.65 13.80
N MET A 147 12.73 -7.61 14.42
CA MET A 147 11.38 -7.67 14.98
C MET A 147 10.32 -7.94 13.90
N VAL A 148 10.39 -7.24 12.77
CA VAL A 148 9.44 -7.44 11.65
C VAL A 148 9.57 -8.83 11.05
N LYS A 149 10.81 -9.32 10.81
CA LYS A 149 11.04 -10.68 10.29
C LYS A 149 10.44 -11.75 11.20
N ARG A 150 10.57 -11.61 12.53
CA ARG A 150 9.93 -12.51 13.49
C ARG A 150 8.41 -12.45 13.41
N ALA A 151 7.84 -11.25 13.32
CA ALA A 151 6.39 -11.10 13.14
C ALA A 151 5.90 -11.76 11.84
N ILE A 152 6.65 -11.61 10.74
CA ILE A 152 6.34 -12.24 9.45
C ILE A 152 6.40 -13.77 9.55
N SER A 153 7.35 -14.34 10.31
CA SER A 153 7.43 -15.79 10.50
C SER A 153 6.24 -16.39 11.25
N SER A 154 5.51 -15.58 12.01
CA SER A 154 4.27 -16.00 12.68
C SER A 154 3.02 -15.91 11.79
N LEU A 155 3.14 -15.36 10.57
CA LEU A 155 1.99 -15.23 9.67
C LEU A 155 1.48 -16.60 9.20
N PRO A 156 0.18 -16.71 8.89
CA PRO A 156 -0.39 -17.91 8.32
C PRO A 156 0.28 -18.34 7.00
N THR A 157 0.15 -19.64 6.68
CA THR A 157 0.71 -20.19 5.45
C THR A 157 -0.01 -19.67 4.20
N ARG A 158 0.64 -19.82 3.04
CA ARG A 158 0.02 -19.53 1.74
C ARG A 158 -1.32 -20.25 1.57
N ALA A 159 -1.38 -21.55 1.87
CA ALA A 159 -2.59 -22.35 1.71
C ALA A 159 -3.74 -21.79 2.58
N TRP A 160 -3.42 -21.37 3.81
CA TRP A 160 -4.40 -20.73 4.69
C TRP A 160 -4.91 -19.41 4.09
N LEU A 161 -4.02 -18.56 3.57
CA LEU A 161 -4.40 -17.29 2.96
C LEU A 161 -5.30 -17.48 1.74
N MET A 162 -4.96 -18.41 0.84
CA MET A 162 -5.75 -18.70 -0.35
C MET A 162 -7.14 -19.21 0.01
N ASN A 163 -7.24 -20.08 1.01
CA ASN A 163 -8.52 -20.55 1.53
C ASN A 163 -9.36 -19.39 2.11
N LYS A 164 -8.74 -18.38 2.74
CA LYS A 164 -9.46 -17.20 3.25
C LYS A 164 -9.93 -16.25 2.15
N ILE A 165 -9.15 -16.09 1.09
CA ILE A 165 -9.56 -15.33 -0.10
C ILE A 165 -10.76 -16.03 -0.77
N ASN A 166 -10.84 -17.36 -0.73
CA ASN A 166 -12.02 -18.10 -1.18
C ASN A 166 -12.37 -17.80 -2.66
N GLU A 167 -11.34 -17.78 -3.52
CA GLU A 167 -11.43 -17.74 -4.98
C GLU A 167 -10.55 -18.83 -5.59
N GLU A 168 -10.77 -19.14 -6.87
CA GLU A 168 -9.87 -20.02 -7.61
C GLU A 168 -8.46 -19.41 -7.70
N GLU A 169 -7.43 -20.23 -7.55
CA GLU A 169 -6.04 -19.75 -7.53
C GLU A 169 -5.66 -19.00 -8.82
N GLY A 170 -6.25 -19.39 -9.96
CA GLY A 170 -6.11 -18.67 -11.23
C GLY A 170 -6.65 -17.24 -11.17
N ASP A 171 -7.86 -17.05 -10.63
CA ASP A 171 -8.47 -15.74 -10.43
C ASP A 171 -7.64 -14.87 -9.48
N ILE A 172 -7.13 -15.46 -8.39
CA ILE A 172 -6.26 -14.75 -7.45
C ILE A 172 -5.02 -14.20 -8.16
N PHE A 173 -4.40 -14.97 -9.06
CA PHE A 173 -3.21 -14.54 -9.79
C PHE A 173 -3.53 -13.41 -10.77
N ILE A 174 -4.70 -13.48 -11.42
CA ILE A 174 -5.19 -12.43 -12.31
C ILE A 174 -5.36 -11.12 -11.51
N GLU A 175 -6.00 -11.18 -10.34
CA GLU A 175 -6.21 -9.99 -9.51
C GLU A 175 -4.92 -9.44 -8.90
N MET A 176 -3.99 -10.30 -8.48
CA MET A 176 -2.65 -9.90 -8.06
C MET A 176 -1.91 -9.17 -9.19
N ARG A 177 -1.97 -9.69 -10.43
CA ARG A 177 -1.35 -9.06 -11.60
C ARG A 177 -1.95 -7.69 -11.88
N LYS A 178 -3.29 -7.59 -11.89
CA LYS A 178 -4.00 -6.30 -12.07
C LYS A 178 -3.54 -5.26 -11.06
N TYR A 179 -3.40 -5.64 -9.79
CA TYR A 179 -2.87 -4.75 -8.77
C TYR A 179 -1.41 -4.36 -9.02
N VAL A 180 -0.53 -5.32 -9.34
CA VAL A 180 0.89 -5.05 -9.61
C VAL A 180 1.04 -4.02 -10.73
N ASP A 181 0.33 -4.21 -11.84
CA ASP A 181 0.43 -3.33 -13.00
C ASP A 181 -0.16 -1.93 -12.69
N ALA A 182 -1.33 -1.87 -12.06
CA ALA A 182 -1.99 -0.60 -11.74
C ALA A 182 -1.26 0.19 -10.64
N SER A 183 -0.81 -0.49 -9.58
CA SER A 183 -0.09 0.15 -8.48
C SER A 183 1.26 0.71 -8.92
N ALA A 184 1.94 0.11 -9.91
CA ALA A 184 3.17 0.66 -10.47
C ALA A 184 2.95 2.09 -11.00
N ALA A 185 1.89 2.30 -11.79
CA ALA A 185 1.56 3.63 -12.31
C ALA A 185 1.23 4.63 -11.20
N VAL A 186 0.47 4.20 -10.17
CA VAL A 186 0.09 5.06 -9.04
C VAL A 186 1.29 5.42 -8.16
N ILE A 187 2.17 4.45 -7.87
CA ILE A 187 3.39 4.68 -7.09
C ILE A 187 4.31 5.64 -7.84
N ASN A 188 4.56 5.40 -9.13
CA ASN A 188 5.38 6.31 -9.94
C ASN A 188 4.82 7.73 -9.96
N TYR A 189 3.50 7.90 -10.08
CA TYR A 189 2.86 9.21 -10.00
C TYR A 189 3.15 9.93 -8.67
N ILE A 190 3.11 9.22 -7.54
CA ILE A 190 3.41 9.81 -6.23
C ILE A 190 4.92 10.11 -6.13
N GLU A 191 5.80 9.23 -6.60
CA GLU A 191 7.25 9.47 -6.62
C GLU A 191 7.61 10.69 -7.49
N GLU A 192 6.98 10.83 -8.67
CA GLU A 192 7.09 12.01 -9.53
C GLU A 192 6.60 13.26 -8.82
N LEU A 193 5.47 13.20 -8.10
CA LEU A 193 4.97 14.32 -7.32
C LEU A 193 5.99 14.79 -6.26
N PHE A 194 6.68 13.86 -5.59
CA PHE A 194 7.72 14.22 -4.60
C PHE A 194 8.94 14.83 -5.29
N THR A 195 9.48 14.13 -6.28
CA THR A 195 10.70 14.54 -6.98
C THR A 195 10.55 15.83 -7.77
N SER A 196 9.40 16.07 -8.42
CA SER A 196 9.11 17.33 -9.12
C SER A 196 9.03 18.54 -8.18
N ASN A 197 8.76 18.31 -6.91
CA ASN A 197 8.75 19.33 -5.85
C ASN A 197 10.08 19.41 -5.09
N GLY A 198 11.14 18.78 -5.61
CA GLY A 198 12.47 18.78 -4.98
C GLY A 198 12.53 18.02 -3.65
N LEU A 199 11.56 17.14 -3.40
CA LEU A 199 11.51 16.33 -2.20
C LEU A 199 12.20 15.00 -2.46
N GLU A 200 13.18 14.67 -1.62
CA GLU A 200 13.73 13.32 -1.55
C GLU A 200 12.66 12.34 -1.00
N MET A 201 12.98 11.07 -0.80
CA MET A 201 12.05 10.09 -0.19
C MET A 201 12.81 9.17 0.76
N ASN A 202 13.78 9.72 1.47
CA ASN A 202 14.72 8.97 2.31
C ASN A 202 14.54 9.19 3.83
N TRP A 203 13.48 9.89 4.23
CA TRP A 203 13.12 10.07 5.65
C TRP A 203 12.05 9.08 6.13
#